data_AF-A0A3R7KJT1-F1
#
_entry.id   AF-A0A3R7KJT1-F1
#
_cell.length_a   1.000
_cell.length_b   1.000
_cell.length_c   1.000
_cell.angle_alpha   90.00
_cell.angle_beta   90.00
_cell.angle_gamma   90.00
#
_symmetry.space_group_name_H-M   'P 1'
#
loop_
_entity.id
_entity.type
_entity.pdbx_description
1 polymer ?
#
loop_
_entity_poly.entity_id
_entity_poly.type
_entity_poly.pdbx_seq_one_letter_code
_entity_poly.pdbx_strand_id
1 'polypeptide(L)'
;SKEPQQLIVGKDRAFTFDNILGTTTSQSDTYKTCVEPLVQGFLEGYNATVLAYGQTGTGKTHTMAGTGFDARGLEKNGELQGIIPRVSEFIIRSRGCAQLILKLFMLLLAISR
;
A
#
# COMPACT_ATOMS: atom_id res chain seq x y z
N SER A 1 17.38 4.85 13.58
CA SER A 1 16.69 3.60 13.99
C SER A 1 15.26 3.94 14.35
N LYS A 2 14.26 3.41 13.64
CA LYS A 2 12.85 3.56 14.02
C LYS A 2 12.59 2.58 15.17
N GLU A 3 11.99 3.04 16.27
CA GLU A 3 11.60 2.12 17.33
C GLU A 3 10.43 1.24 16.85
N PRO A 4 10.45 -0.07 17.16
CA PRO A 4 9.39 -0.98 16.78
C PRO A 4 8.07 -0.61 17.48
N GLN A 5 6.96 -0.63 16.75
CA GLN A 5 5.64 -0.30 17.29
C GLN A 5 4.92 -1.57 17.76
N GLN A 6 4.23 -1.51 18.89
CA GLN A 6 3.53 -2.65 19.47
C GLN A 6 2.00 -2.50 19.41
N LEU A 7 1.32 -3.53 18.92
CA LEU A 7 -0.14 -3.65 18.93
C LEU A 7 -0.55 -4.68 20.00
N ILE A 8 -1.29 -4.24 21.02
CA ILE A 8 -1.82 -5.13 22.05
C ILE A 8 -3.25 -5.53 21.69
N VAL A 9 -3.50 -6.84 21.59
CA VAL A 9 -4.81 -7.40 21.22
C VAL A 9 -5.37 -8.27 22.35
N GLY A 10 -6.39 -7.76 23.02
CA GLY A 10 -6.97 -8.40 24.21
C GLY A 10 -6.16 -8.05 25.46
N LYS A 11 -6.05 -8.98 26.40
CA LYS A 11 -5.39 -8.71 27.69
C LYS A 11 -3.86 -8.71 27.58
N ASP A 12 -3.26 -9.69 26.88
CA ASP A 12 -1.80 -9.91 26.99
C ASP A 12 -1.09 -10.26 25.66
N ARG A 13 -1.75 -10.13 24.50
CA ARG A 13 -1.10 -10.48 23.21
C ARG A 13 -0.52 -9.23 22.56
N ALA A 14 0.81 -9.07 22.62
CA ALA A 14 1.53 -8.00 21.93
C ALA A 14 2.11 -8.50 20.61
N PHE A 15 1.88 -7.74 19.54
CA PHE A 15 2.45 -7.96 18.21
C PHE A 15 3.33 -6.78 17.85
N THR A 16 4.52 -7.04 17.29
CA THR A 16 5.47 -6.00 16.93
C THR A 16 5.48 -5.80 15.42
N PHE A 17 5.39 -4.55 14.98
CA PHE A 17 5.39 -4.15 13.57
C PHE A 17 6.31 -2.95 13.36
N ASP A 18 6.82 -2.79 12.13
CA ASP A 18 7.59 -1.60 11.77
C ASP A 18 6.73 -0.32 11.80
N ASN A 19 5.46 -0.44 11.37
CA ASN A 19 4.50 0.65 11.41
C ASN A 19 3.09 0.09 11.73
N ILE A 20 2.39 0.75 12.65
CA ILE A 20 0.97 0.50 12.90
C ILE A 20 0.21 1.73 12.40
N LEU A 21 -0.68 1.53 11.42
CA LEU A 21 -1.48 2.60 10.84
C LEU A 21 -2.88 2.59 11.47
N GLY A 22 -3.32 3.74 11.96
CA GLY A 22 -4.61 3.91 12.59
C GLY A 22 -5.74 4.13 11.58
N THR A 23 -6.98 4.13 12.05
CA THR A 23 -8.16 4.38 11.21
C THR A 23 -8.23 5.80 10.64
N THR A 24 -7.47 6.73 11.22
CA THR A 24 -7.35 8.13 10.77
C THR A 24 -6.20 8.35 9.79
N THR A 25 -5.37 7.33 9.54
CA THR A 25 -4.26 7.43 8.60
C THR A 25 -4.78 7.55 7.17
N SER A 26 -4.33 8.57 6.44
CA SER A 26 -4.73 8.79 5.05
C SER A 26 -4.04 7.82 4.09
N GLN A 27 -4.57 7.70 2.86
CA GLN A 27 -3.92 6.92 1.80
C GLN A 27 -2.56 7.52 1.42
N SER A 28 -2.42 8.84 1.49
CA SER A 28 -1.17 9.57 1.27
C SER A 28 -0.12 9.22 2.33
N ASP A 29 -0.52 9.24 3.61
CA ASP A 29 0.37 8.91 4.72
C ASP A 29 0.78 7.43 4.70
N THR A 30 -0.15 6.55 4.34
CA THR A 30 0.11 5.11 4.13
C THR A 30 1.18 4.91 3.06
N TYR A 31 1.04 5.59 1.91
CA TYR A 31 2.03 5.54 0.83
C TYR A 31 3.40 6.05 1.29
N LYS A 32 3.46 7.25 1.86
CA LYS A 32 4.73 7.88 2.30
C LYS A 32 5.45 7.05 3.35
N THR A 33 4.70 6.47 4.30
CA THR A 33 5.28 5.75 5.43
C THR A 33 5.78 4.36 5.03
N CYS A 34 5.01 3.64 4.21
CA CYS A 34 5.25 2.21 3.98
C CYS A 34 5.80 1.89 2.59
N VAL A 35 5.49 2.71 1.57
CA VAL A 35 5.74 2.36 0.17
C VAL A 35 6.80 3.25 -0.46
N GLU A 36 6.82 4.54 -0.19
CA GLU A 36 7.79 5.47 -0.77
C GLU A 36 9.26 5.01 -0.58
N PRO A 37 9.70 4.53 0.61
CA PRO A 37 11.06 3.99 0.76
C PRO A 37 11.35 2.77 -0.12
N LEU A 38 10.35 1.91 -0.36
CA LEU A 38 10.48 0.75 -1.23
C LEU A 38 10.59 1.16 -2.70
N VAL A 39 9.85 2.21 -3.11
CA VAL A 39 9.91 2.75 -4.46
C VAL A 39 11.26 3.43 -4.73
N GLN A 40 11.83 4.11 -3.74
CA GLN A 40 13.18 4.67 -3.85
C GLN A 40 14.22 3.56 -4.07
N GLY A 41 14.21 2.51 -3.23
CA GLY A 41 15.09 1.35 -3.43
C GLY A 41 14.83 0.66 -4.77
N PHE A 42 13.59 0.65 -5.24
CA PHE A 42 13.26 0.15 -6.57
C PHE A 42 13.94 0.94 -7.70
N LEU A 43 13.94 2.28 -7.62
CA LEU A 43 14.65 3.14 -8.58
C LEU A 43 16.17 2.97 -8.54
N GLU A 44 16.71 2.51 -7.41
CA GLU A 44 18.13 2.15 -7.26
C GLU A 44 18.47 0.76 -7.86
N GLY A 45 17.47 0.04 -8.40
CA GLY A 45 17.65 -1.25 -9.07
C GLY A 45 17.34 -2.48 -8.20
N TYR A 46 16.78 -2.30 -7.00
CA TYR A 46 16.35 -3.41 -6.15
C TYR A 46 14.92 -3.85 -6.47
N ASN A 47 14.60 -5.14 -6.28
CA ASN A 47 13.22 -5.59 -6.41
C ASN A 47 12.42 -5.22 -5.15
N ALA A 48 11.27 -4.56 -5.33
CA ALA A 48 10.32 -4.28 -4.25
C ALA A 48 9.03 -5.07 -4.46
N THR A 49 8.39 -5.51 -3.37
CA THR A 49 7.10 -6.20 -3.41
C THR A 49 6.22 -5.73 -2.26
N VAL A 50 5.00 -5.31 -2.57
CA VAL A 50 3.99 -4.88 -1.59
C VAL A 50 2.79 -5.82 -1.68
N LEU A 51 2.41 -6.40 -0.55
CA LEU A 51 1.28 -7.32 -0.44
C LEU A 51 0.30 -6.81 0.60
N ALA A 52 -0.98 -6.75 0.24
CA ALA A 52 -2.07 -6.50 1.17
C ALA A 52 -2.68 -7.84 1.62
N TYR A 53 -2.64 -8.11 2.92
CA TYR A 53 -3.15 -9.35 3.53
C TYR A 53 -4.16 -9.04 4.63
N GLY A 54 -5.14 -9.94 4.81
CA GLY A 54 -6.23 -9.78 5.78
C GLY A 54 -7.52 -10.45 5.34
N GLN A 55 -8.53 -10.50 6.21
CA GLN A 55 -9.84 -11.07 5.90
C GLN A 55 -10.61 -10.27 4.83
N THR A 56 -11.59 -10.87 4.16
CA THR A 56 -12.50 -10.15 3.26
C THR A 56 -13.21 -9.01 4.02
N GLY A 57 -13.34 -7.84 3.37
CA GLY A 57 -13.96 -6.65 3.96
C GLY A 57 -13.02 -5.76 4.79
N THR A 58 -11.76 -6.14 5.01
CA THR A 58 -10.81 -5.36 5.83
C THR A 58 -10.09 -4.23 5.07
N GLY A 59 -10.56 -3.87 3.87
CA GLY A 59 -10.00 -2.73 3.14
C GLY A 59 -8.74 -3.01 2.31
N LYS A 60 -8.30 -4.26 2.08
CA LYS A 60 -7.14 -4.57 1.21
C LYS A 60 -7.20 -3.87 -0.16
N THR A 61 -8.34 -3.98 -0.85
CA THR A 61 -8.57 -3.33 -2.16
C THR A 61 -8.59 -1.81 -2.03
N HIS A 62 -9.16 -1.28 -0.95
CA HIS A 62 -9.13 0.15 -0.65
C HIS A 62 -7.68 0.63 -0.49
N THR A 63 -6.83 -0.08 0.25
CA THR A 63 -5.41 0.29 0.42
C THR A 63 -4.64 0.22 -0.90
N MET A 64 -4.80 -0.86 -1.67
CA MET A 64 -4.02 -1.07 -2.89
C MET A 64 -4.49 -0.23 -4.07
N ALA A 65 -5.79 -0.25 -4.38
CA ALA A 65 -6.35 0.45 -5.53
C ALA A 65 -6.90 1.85 -5.16
N GLY A 66 -7.43 2.01 -3.95
CA GLY A 66 -8.18 3.22 -3.57
C GLY A 66 -9.66 3.10 -3.86
N THR A 67 -10.41 4.16 -3.52
CA THR A 67 -11.85 4.26 -3.75
C THR A 67 -12.25 5.57 -4.41
N GLY A 68 -11.78 5.80 -5.63
CA GLY A 68 -12.30 6.91 -6.42
C GLY A 68 -12.04 6.85 -7.91
N PHE A 69 -11.72 5.69 -8.48
CA PHE A 69 -11.98 5.53 -9.90
C PHE A 69 -13.50 5.62 -10.11
N ASP A 70 -13.96 6.75 -10.67
CA ASP A 70 -15.29 6.80 -11.25
C ASP A 70 -15.34 5.84 -12.46
N ALA A 71 -16.51 5.58 -13.04
CA ALA A 71 -16.64 4.69 -14.20
C ALA A 71 -15.80 5.13 -15.43
N ARG A 72 -15.14 6.29 -15.36
CA ARG A 72 -14.27 6.88 -16.39
C ARG A 72 -12.79 6.96 -15.95
N GLY A 73 -12.46 6.45 -14.77
CA GLY A 73 -11.09 6.37 -14.26
C GLY A 73 -10.49 7.68 -13.74
N LEU A 74 -11.29 8.70 -13.45
CA LEU A 74 -10.79 10.05 -13.08
C LEU A 74 -11.17 10.42 -11.63
N GLU A 75 -10.18 10.45 -10.72
CA GLU A 75 -10.29 11.18 -9.45
C GLU A 75 -9.90 12.64 -9.64
N LYS A 76 -10.70 13.57 -9.09
CA LYS A 76 -10.39 15.01 -9.18
C LYS A 76 -9.27 15.48 -8.24
N ASN A 77 -9.05 14.79 -7.12
CA ASN A 77 -8.16 15.29 -6.05
C ASN A 77 -7.08 14.29 -5.59
N GLY A 78 -7.05 13.05 -6.10
CA GLY A 78 -5.99 12.07 -5.79
C GLY A 78 -5.90 11.62 -4.33
N GLU A 79 -6.74 12.11 -3.42
CA GLU A 79 -6.72 11.80 -1.98
C GLU A 79 -7.14 10.35 -1.70
N LEU A 80 -8.08 9.80 -2.47
CA LEU A 80 -8.61 8.44 -2.24
C LEU A 80 -7.85 7.37 -3.02
N GLN A 81 -6.96 7.78 -3.93
CA GLN A 81 -6.09 6.88 -4.66
C GLN A 81 -5.25 6.02 -3.71
N GLY A 82 -5.21 4.72 -3.99
CA GLY A 82 -4.41 3.76 -3.23
C GLY A 82 -2.95 3.73 -3.63
N ILE A 83 -2.26 2.70 -3.20
CA ILE A 83 -0.83 2.51 -3.44
C ILE A 83 -0.52 2.40 -4.94
N ILE A 84 -1.28 1.59 -5.69
CA ILE A 84 -1.01 1.27 -7.10
C ILE A 84 -0.97 2.54 -7.98
N PRO A 85 -2.02 3.37 -8.05
CA PRO A 85 -1.99 4.58 -8.89
C PRO A 85 -0.89 5.56 -8.49
N ARG A 86 -0.59 5.70 -7.20
CA ARG A 86 0.48 6.59 -6.70
C ARG A 86 1.87 6.12 -7.12
N VAL A 87 2.15 4.82 -7.00
CA VAL A 87 3.41 4.23 -7.46
C VAL A 87 3.57 4.45 -8.97
N SER A 88 2.51 4.19 -9.75
CA SER A 88 2.52 4.39 -11.20
C SER A 88 2.83 5.84 -11.57
N GLU A 89 2.15 6.81 -10.96
CA GLU A 89 2.41 8.24 -11.19
C GLU A 89 3.85 8.63 -10.80
N PHE A 90 4.32 8.13 -9.65
CA PHE A 90 5.66 8.41 -9.17
C PHE A 90 6.74 7.91 -10.13
N ILE A 91 6.62 6.66 -10.61
CA ILE A 91 7.57 6.06 -11.56
C ILE A 91 7.57 6.81 -12.90
N ILE A 92 6.38 7.12 -13.43
CA ILE A 92 6.24 7.88 -14.69
C ILE A 92 6.93 9.25 -14.56
N ARG A 93 6.75 9.93 -13.43
CA ARG A 93 7.38 11.24 -13.17
C ARG A 93 8.90 11.15 -13.04
N SER A 94 9.42 10.07 -12.45
CA SER A 94 10.86 9.88 -12.20
C SER A 94 11.67 9.42 -13.43
N ARG A 95 11.07 9.39 -14.64
CA ARG A 95 11.74 9.13 -15.94
C ARG A 95 12.46 7.77 -16.08
N GLY A 96 11.96 6.72 -15.45
CA GLY A 96 12.45 5.35 -15.66
C GLY A 96 11.50 4.53 -16.52
N CYS A 97 11.74 4.46 -17.84
CA CYS A 97 11.26 3.34 -18.67
C CYS A 97 12.02 2.06 -18.29
N ALA A 98 11.88 1.60 -17.05
CA ALA A 98 12.36 0.30 -16.61
C ALA A 98 11.13 -0.57 -16.42
N GLN A 99 10.75 -1.23 -17.51
CA GLN A 99 9.95 -2.44 -17.63
C GLN A 99 9.76 -3.16 -16.29
N LEU A 100 8.76 -2.76 -15.49
CA LEU A 100 8.42 -3.47 -14.26
C LEU A 100 7.01 -4.00 -14.35
N ILE A 101 6.98 -5.29 -14.68
CA ILE A 101 5.93 -6.20 -14.27
C ILE A 101 5.89 -6.13 -12.74
N LEU A 102 5.12 -5.17 -12.21
CA LEU A 102 4.52 -5.30 -10.89
C LEU A 102 3.75 -6.61 -11.01
N LYS A 103 4.32 -7.71 -10.51
CA LYS A 103 3.64 -9.01 -10.44
C LYS A 103 2.53 -8.81 -9.42
N LEU A 104 1.44 -8.25 -9.92
CA LEU A 104 0.21 -7.92 -9.23
C LEU A 104 -0.47 -9.25 -8.90
N PHE A 105 0.10 -10.00 -7.98
CA PHE A 105 -0.61 -11.09 -7.33
C PHE A 105 -1.55 -10.44 -6.32
N MET A 106 -2.73 -10.00 -6.80
CA MET A 106 -3.90 -9.91 -5.94
C MET A 106 -4.23 -11.34 -5.52
N LEU A 107 -3.56 -11.83 -4.47
CA LEU A 107 -4.05 -13.01 -3.76
C LEU A 107 -5.26 -12.56 -2.94
N LEU A 108 -6.37 -12.39 -3.66
CA LEU A 108 -7.72 -12.45 -3.12
C LEU A 108 -7.93 -13.89 -2.65
N LEU A 109 -7.29 -14.28 -1.55
CA LEU A 109 -7.84 -15.35 -0.72
C LEU A 109 -9.06 -14.76 -0.02
N ALA A 110 -10.15 -14.73 -0.79
CA ALA A 110 -11.40 -15.20 -0.25
C ALA A 110 -11.10 -16.61 0.28
N ILE A 111 -10.83 -16.72 1.59
CA ILE A 111 -11.18 -17.94 2.28
C ILE A 111 -12.71 -17.94 2.22
N SER A 112 -13.21 -18.51 1.12
CA SER A 112 -14.57 -18.99 1.04
C SER A 112 -14.80 -19.82 2.29
N ARG A 113 -15.92 -19.57 2.96
CA ARG A 113 -16.51 -20.65 3.74
C ARG A 113 -16.78 -21.83 2.81
#